data_AF-A0A4Y2L2L8-F1
#
_entry.id   AF-A0A4Y2L2L8-F1
#
_cell.length_a   1.000
_cell.length_b   1.000
_cell.length_c   1.000
_cell.angle_alpha   90.00
_cell.angle_beta   90.00
_cell.angle_gamma   90.00
#
_symmetry.space_group_name_H-M   'P 1'
#
loop_
_entity.id
_entity.type
_entity.pdbx_description
1 polymer ?
#
loop_
_entity_poly.entity_id
_entity_poly.type
_entity_poly.pdbx_seq_one_letter_code
_entity_poly.pdbx_strand_id
1 'polypeptide(L)'
;MKLSRLLTFRPIHYRKQFIRVQSVTFCRKTHNLSAKDDEVKCPMKLSTLYVPGRYGADMYQIVRPVISVDDISRNLDDIRKSSHLRGIDVNLENIVDLLRRLELERSEFTSFVEKDRQYIEEVKHLYSVGDASQLSSLKKKHEDFIEELKSAKEKLHDAEELVLPVVKKIPNLIHPLTPLQSDIIEECGPQHTRQDFDPASHVEICKQTSSLKFSQNGAKSYYLKGVLSELELAIQTYFCNKLTESGYGAMSCVDFCKSFLLEAVGSDPFSVEQAIPIKMKVERGQMLHLVGGASFEAFCAYLTNMNVSKASLPTRYFSIGRRYDAANCQRATFDLFTVVQSSNIHCLTLCKDSQSEDEEFEALFDFISACYDDFKIPFRVVNCSPRNLNVAESRRKRLEIWSPASRMYISVAHISGRGNFVSKRLHSTYGVDHNVDGYCHMVEGVAVNIPVLIGCIVENFQKPNQTFQFPHELDFLQRLIED
;
A
#
# COMPACT_ATOMS: atom_id res chain seq x y z
N MET A 1 1.74 8.75 37.75
CA MET A 1 0.28 8.53 37.67
C MET A 1 -0.06 8.37 36.19
N LYS A 2 -0.61 7.20 35.82
CA LYS A 2 -1.01 6.70 34.47
C LYS A 2 0.10 6.49 33.41
N LEU A 3 0.68 5.28 33.43
CA LEU A 3 1.40 4.63 32.32
C LEU A 3 0.46 3.58 31.70
N SER A 4 0.13 3.74 30.42
CA SER A 4 -0.63 2.76 29.62
C SER A 4 0.26 1.57 29.24
N ARG A 5 -0.24 0.35 29.45
CA ARG A 5 0.45 -0.92 29.18
C ARG A 5 0.49 -1.20 27.67
N LEU A 6 1.69 -1.29 27.10
CA LEU A 6 1.95 -1.95 25.82
C LEU A 6 2.62 -3.30 26.10
N LEU A 7 2.07 -4.38 25.57
CA LEU A 7 2.62 -5.74 25.67
C LEU A 7 3.63 -5.96 24.54
N THR A 8 4.92 -6.03 24.86
CA THR A 8 5.98 -6.49 23.96
C THR A 8 6.52 -7.84 24.43
N PHE A 9 6.45 -8.87 23.57
CA PHE A 9 7.15 -10.14 23.78
C PHE A 9 8.48 -10.13 23.02
N ARG A 10 9.60 -10.30 23.73
CA ARG A 10 10.91 -10.61 23.15
C ARG A 10 11.01 -12.11 22.84
N PRO A 11 11.62 -12.48 21.70
CA PRO A 11 12.40 -13.70 21.60
C PRO A 11 13.89 -13.38 21.42
N ILE A 12 14.71 -14.23 22.05
CA ILE A 12 16.17 -14.27 22.00
C ILE A 12 16.63 -14.71 20.59
N HIS A 13 17.71 -14.12 20.07
CA HIS A 13 18.18 -14.25 18.69
C HIS A 13 19.08 -15.47 18.36
N TYR A 14 18.75 -16.11 17.21
CA TYR A 14 19.57 -16.62 16.08
C TYR A 14 20.88 -17.42 16.26
N ARG A 15 20.97 -18.64 15.67
CA ARG A 15 21.44 -18.90 14.27
C ARG A 15 21.46 -20.40 13.87
N LYS A 16 20.89 -20.67 12.69
CA LYS A 16 21.12 -21.72 11.65
C LYS A 16 21.99 -22.95 11.97
N GLN A 17 21.44 -24.14 11.71
CA GLN A 17 22.11 -25.20 10.94
C GLN A 17 21.08 -26.16 10.29
N PHE A 18 21.25 -26.41 8.99
CA PHE A 18 20.65 -27.54 8.27
C PHE A 18 20.94 -28.85 9.02
N ILE A 19 19.95 -29.74 9.19
CA ILE A 19 20.09 -31.22 9.14
C ILE A 19 18.71 -31.87 9.22
N ARG A 20 18.52 -32.85 8.33
CA ARG A 20 17.55 -33.95 8.29
C ARG A 20 16.81 -34.24 9.62
N VAL A 21 15.48 -34.21 9.58
CA VAL A 21 14.69 -35.02 10.50
C VAL A 21 14.54 -36.40 9.88
N GLN A 22 15.27 -37.36 10.45
CA GLN A 22 15.06 -38.78 10.23
C GLN A 22 13.64 -39.15 10.65
N SER A 23 13.02 -39.91 9.75
CA SER A 23 11.88 -40.80 9.98
C SER A 23 11.96 -41.56 11.30
N VAL A 24 10.91 -41.47 12.11
CA VAL A 24 10.42 -42.63 12.86
C VAL A 24 8.92 -42.78 12.61
N THR A 25 8.68 -43.73 11.73
CA THR A 25 7.48 -44.47 11.34
C THR A 25 6.41 -44.62 12.43
N PHE A 26 5.17 -44.22 12.12
CA PHE A 26 4.00 -45.03 12.46
C PHE A 26 3.13 -45.20 11.21
N CYS A 27 2.63 -46.42 11.03
CA CYS A 27 2.30 -47.06 9.77
C CYS A 27 1.32 -46.35 8.82
N ARG A 28 1.67 -46.48 7.53
CA ARG A 28 0.85 -46.31 6.33
C ARG A 28 -0.51 -47.02 6.40
N LYS A 29 -1.56 -46.31 5.99
CA LYS A 29 -2.50 -46.81 4.99
C LYS A 29 -2.57 -45.80 3.85
N THR A 30 -1.93 -46.17 2.75
CA THR A 30 -2.04 -45.51 1.46
C THR A 30 -3.43 -45.78 0.89
N HIS A 31 -4.28 -44.76 0.84
CA HIS A 31 -5.34 -44.71 -0.14
C HIS A 31 -4.98 -43.67 -1.20
N ASN A 32 -4.89 -44.17 -2.44
CA ASN A 32 -4.91 -43.39 -3.65
C ASN A 32 -6.05 -42.37 -3.59
N LEU A 33 -5.70 -41.09 -3.49
CA LEU A 33 -6.59 -40.01 -3.87
C LEU A 33 -6.04 -39.44 -5.17
N SER A 34 -6.74 -39.80 -6.24
CA SER A 34 -6.68 -39.13 -7.53
C SER A 34 -6.57 -37.62 -7.34
N ALA A 35 -5.73 -36.99 -8.16
CA ALA A 35 -5.80 -35.56 -8.42
C ALA A 35 -7.24 -35.18 -8.81
N LYS A 36 -8.02 -34.75 -7.82
CA LYS A 36 -9.15 -33.88 -8.04
C LYS A 36 -8.61 -32.49 -7.82
N ASP A 37 -8.84 -31.64 -8.80
CA ASP A 37 -8.76 -30.19 -8.68
C ASP A 37 -9.70 -29.76 -7.55
N ASP A 38 -9.25 -29.90 -6.31
CA ASP A 38 -9.83 -29.16 -5.20
C ASP A 38 -9.32 -27.73 -5.36
N GLU A 39 -10.05 -26.95 -6.16
CA GLU A 39 -10.10 -25.51 -5.99
C GLU A 39 -10.28 -25.28 -4.48
N VAL A 40 -9.20 -24.85 -3.82
CA VAL A 40 -9.29 -24.28 -2.49
C VAL A 40 -10.33 -23.18 -2.64
N LYS A 41 -11.56 -23.44 -2.18
CA LYS A 41 -12.59 -22.44 -1.98
C LYS A 41 -12.07 -21.52 -0.89
N CYS A 42 -11.10 -20.67 -1.23
CA CYS A 42 -10.85 -19.46 -0.50
C CYS A 42 -12.16 -18.70 -0.63
N PRO A 43 -12.96 -18.55 0.44
CA PRO A 43 -14.22 -17.85 0.31
C PRO A 43 -13.82 -16.46 -0.18
N MET A 44 -14.22 -16.09 -1.40
CA MET A 44 -13.77 -14.89 -2.14
C MET A 44 -14.12 -13.56 -1.43
N LYS A 45 -14.50 -13.61 -0.15
CA LYS A 45 -14.84 -12.49 0.72
C LYS A 45 -13.98 -12.42 1.99
N LEU A 46 -13.07 -13.36 2.23
CA LEU A 46 -12.15 -13.30 3.38
C LEU A 46 -11.03 -12.29 3.13
N SER A 47 -10.63 -11.62 4.20
CA SER A 47 -9.49 -10.73 4.18
C SER A 47 -8.21 -11.51 3.93
N THR A 48 -7.38 -11.01 3.02
CA THR A 48 -6.04 -11.52 2.72
C THR A 48 -4.98 -10.98 3.67
N LEU A 49 -5.29 -9.88 4.37
CA LEU A 49 -4.45 -9.27 5.40
C LEU A 49 -4.79 -9.78 6.81
N TYR A 50 -6.08 -9.81 7.14
CA TYR A 50 -6.62 -10.27 8.40
C TYR A 50 -7.12 -11.70 8.27
N VAL A 51 -6.24 -12.67 8.47
CA VAL A 51 -6.56 -14.10 8.37
C VAL A 51 -7.03 -14.61 9.74
N PRO A 52 -8.29 -15.07 9.90
CA PRO A 52 -8.74 -15.73 11.13
C PRO A 52 -7.94 -16.99 11.42
N GLY A 53 -7.77 -17.33 12.71
CA GLY A 53 -7.06 -18.53 13.14
C GLY A 53 -7.62 -19.82 12.52
N ARG A 54 -8.94 -19.88 12.29
CA ARG A 54 -9.63 -21.01 11.64
C ARG A 54 -9.05 -21.34 10.27
N TYR A 55 -8.64 -20.33 9.51
CA TYR A 55 -8.12 -20.47 8.15
C TYR A 55 -6.59 -20.44 8.07
N GLY A 56 -5.88 -20.42 9.21
CA GLY A 56 -4.42 -20.30 9.22
C GLY A 56 -3.67 -21.48 8.57
N ALA A 57 -4.33 -22.64 8.40
CA ALA A 57 -3.78 -23.77 7.67
C ALA A 57 -3.88 -23.60 6.14
N ASP A 58 -4.95 -22.95 5.67
CA ASP A 58 -5.26 -22.76 4.25
C ASP A 58 -4.70 -21.46 3.69
N MET A 59 -4.61 -20.43 4.54
CA MET A 59 -4.14 -19.09 4.20
C MET A 59 -2.84 -18.75 4.93
N TYR A 60 -1.84 -18.30 4.17
CA TYR A 60 -0.56 -17.90 4.74
C TYR A 60 -0.63 -16.48 5.31
N GLN A 61 -0.53 -16.37 6.64
CA GLN A 61 -0.40 -15.10 7.34
C GLN A 61 1.06 -14.61 7.28
N ILE A 62 1.31 -13.57 6.48
CA ILE A 62 2.65 -12.99 6.28
C ILE A 62 3.00 -12.00 7.40
N VAL A 63 2.01 -11.21 7.79
CA VAL A 63 2.11 -10.18 8.81
C VAL A 63 0.88 -10.20 9.69
N ARG A 64 1.03 -9.73 10.93
CA ARG A 64 -0.08 -9.53 11.87
C ARG A 64 -0.33 -8.03 12.02
N PRO A 65 -1.41 -7.51 11.40
CA PRO A 65 -1.81 -6.13 11.59
C PRO A 65 -2.08 -5.82 13.07
N VAL A 66 -1.78 -4.61 13.48
CA VAL A 66 -2.10 -4.14 14.82
C VAL A 66 -3.46 -3.45 14.83
N ILE A 67 -4.39 -4.02 15.59
CA ILE A 67 -5.70 -3.45 15.90
C ILE A 67 -5.67 -3.11 17.39
N SER A 68 -5.75 -1.82 17.73
CA SER A 68 -5.81 -1.36 19.13
C SER A 68 -7.23 -0.93 19.45
N VAL A 69 -7.87 -1.63 20.38
CA VAL A 69 -9.22 -1.31 20.85
C VAL A 69 -9.23 0.04 21.55
N ASP A 70 -8.19 0.33 22.34
CA ASP A 70 -7.97 1.61 22.98
C ASP A 70 -7.86 2.76 21.96
N ASP A 71 -7.10 2.58 20.88
CA ASP A 71 -6.94 3.60 19.85
C ASP A 71 -8.26 3.86 19.14
N ILE A 72 -9.01 2.81 18.79
CA ILE A 72 -10.30 2.93 18.11
C ILE A 72 -11.31 3.60 19.05
N SER A 73 -11.38 3.15 20.31
CA SER A 73 -12.31 3.66 21.33
C SER A 73 -12.09 5.15 21.63
N ARG A 74 -10.82 5.59 21.72
CA ARG A 74 -10.50 7.01 21.96
C ARG A 74 -10.82 7.91 20.76
N ASN A 75 -10.79 7.38 19.55
CA ASN A 75 -10.95 8.15 18.30
C ASN A 75 -12.29 7.88 17.59
N LEU A 76 -13.31 7.31 18.27
CA LEU A 76 -14.58 6.93 17.63
C LEU A 76 -15.26 8.08 16.90
N ASP A 77 -15.30 9.26 17.52
CA ASP A 77 -15.95 10.43 16.93
C ASP A 77 -15.17 10.94 15.70
N ASP A 78 -13.84 10.89 15.74
CA ASP A 78 -13.00 11.26 14.61
C ASP A 78 -13.08 10.23 13.47
N ILE A 79 -13.21 8.94 13.78
CA ILE A 79 -13.45 7.88 12.80
C ILE A 79 -14.83 8.08 12.17
N ARG A 80 -15.87 8.40 12.97
CA ARG A 80 -17.23 8.66 12.48
C ARG A 80 -17.24 9.86 11.54
N LYS A 81 -16.64 10.97 11.97
CA LYS A 81 -16.49 12.18 11.15
C LYS A 81 -15.71 11.90 9.87
N SER A 82 -14.60 11.18 9.95
CA SER A 82 -13.76 10.83 8.80
C SER A 82 -14.47 9.95 7.79
N SER A 83 -15.22 8.95 8.27
CA SER A 83 -16.00 8.05 7.42
C SER A 83 -17.12 8.80 6.71
N HIS A 84 -17.86 9.65 7.44
CA HIS A 84 -18.92 10.48 6.88
C HIS A 84 -18.40 11.45 5.81
N LEU A 85 -17.29 12.15 6.07
CA LEU A 85 -16.70 13.09 5.10
C LEU A 85 -16.23 12.41 3.81
N ARG A 86 -15.81 11.14 3.88
CA ARG A 86 -15.45 10.33 2.70
C ARG A 86 -16.66 9.73 1.99
N GLY A 87 -17.83 9.72 2.62
CA GLY A 87 -19.00 8.98 2.13
C GLY A 87 -18.87 7.46 2.29
N ILE A 88 -18.08 6.99 3.26
CA ILE A 88 -17.93 5.57 3.59
C ILE A 88 -18.92 5.24 4.71
N ASP A 89 -19.79 4.27 4.45
CA ASP A 89 -20.69 3.74 5.48
C ASP A 89 -19.95 2.72 6.35
N VAL A 90 -19.74 3.08 7.63
CA VAL A 90 -19.10 2.22 8.63
C VAL A 90 -20.07 2.09 9.80
N ASN A 91 -20.49 0.86 10.08
CA ASN A 91 -21.27 0.56 11.28
C ASN A 91 -20.34 0.59 12.52
N LEU A 92 -20.32 1.74 13.19
CA LEU A 92 -19.49 1.99 14.36
C LEU A 92 -20.16 1.65 15.69
N GLU A 93 -21.47 1.44 15.73
CA GLU A 93 -22.23 1.29 16.98
C GLU A 93 -21.79 0.06 17.78
N ASN A 94 -21.49 -1.05 17.08
CA ASN A 94 -21.12 -2.32 17.72
C ASN A 94 -19.62 -2.65 17.63
N ILE A 95 -18.80 -1.81 17.02
CA ILE A 95 -17.40 -2.18 16.72
C ILE A 95 -16.57 -2.35 17.99
N VAL A 96 -16.78 -1.48 18.98
CA VAL A 96 -16.06 -1.50 20.26
C VAL A 96 -16.41 -2.73 21.05
N ASP A 97 -17.70 -3.10 21.07
CA ASP A 97 -18.16 -4.27 21.82
C ASP A 97 -17.68 -5.58 21.19
N LEU A 98 -17.69 -5.67 19.84
CA LEU A 98 -17.11 -6.78 19.12
C LEU A 98 -15.59 -6.90 19.39
N LEU A 99 -14.88 -5.77 19.40
CA LEU A 99 -13.45 -5.72 19.70
C LEU A 99 -13.13 -6.11 21.15
N ARG A 100 -13.89 -5.62 22.12
CA ARG A 100 -13.76 -6.01 23.54
C ARG A 100 -14.04 -7.49 23.74
N ARG A 101 -15.05 -8.03 23.05
CA ARG A 101 -15.34 -9.47 23.05
C ARG A 101 -14.15 -10.26 22.50
N LEU A 102 -13.58 -9.83 21.39
CA LEU A 102 -12.37 -10.46 20.84
C LEU A 102 -11.19 -10.42 21.81
N GLU A 103 -10.97 -9.30 22.51
CA GLU A 103 -9.92 -9.21 23.54
C GLU A 103 -10.18 -10.16 24.72
N LEU A 104 -11.44 -10.28 25.16
CA LEU A 104 -11.84 -11.21 26.21
C LEU A 104 -11.55 -12.66 25.82
N GLU A 105 -12.06 -13.10 24.67
CA GLU A 105 -11.87 -14.47 24.16
C GLU A 105 -10.38 -14.76 23.93
N ARG A 106 -9.62 -13.77 23.47
CA ARG A 106 -8.16 -13.88 23.29
C ARG A 106 -7.41 -14.01 24.61
N SER A 107 -7.79 -13.24 25.63
CA SER A 107 -7.21 -13.33 26.98
C SER A 107 -7.54 -14.69 27.62
N GLU A 108 -8.78 -15.14 27.48
CA GLU A 108 -9.23 -16.45 27.95
C GLU A 108 -8.41 -17.56 27.27
N PHE A 109 -8.35 -17.58 25.94
CA PHE A 109 -7.56 -18.55 25.19
C PHE A 109 -6.07 -18.54 25.57
N THR A 110 -5.48 -17.36 25.78
CA THR A 110 -4.08 -17.24 26.22
C THR A 110 -3.87 -17.89 27.59
N SER A 111 -4.80 -17.68 28.53
CA SER A 111 -4.74 -18.33 29.85
C SER A 111 -4.88 -19.85 29.77
N PHE A 112 -5.68 -20.37 28.84
CA PHE A 112 -5.79 -21.81 28.59
C PHE A 112 -4.48 -22.38 28.01
N VAL A 113 -3.84 -21.68 27.08
CA VAL A 113 -2.53 -22.07 26.51
C VAL A 113 -1.42 -22.06 27.58
N GLU A 114 -1.42 -21.10 28.50
CA GLU A 114 -0.46 -21.06 29.61
C GLU A 114 -0.66 -22.23 30.57
N LYS A 115 -1.91 -22.58 30.89
CA LYS A 115 -2.23 -23.77 31.69
C LYS A 115 -1.85 -25.07 30.98
N ASP A 116 -2.07 -25.19 29.67
CA ASP A 116 -1.64 -26.35 28.87
C ASP A 116 -0.12 -26.56 28.99
N ARG A 117 0.65 -25.47 28.92
CA ARG A 117 2.10 -25.51 29.10
C ARG A 117 2.49 -26.00 30.48
N GLN A 118 1.79 -25.56 31.54
CA GLN A 118 2.00 -26.05 32.91
C GLN A 118 1.73 -27.55 33.02
N TYR A 119 0.62 -28.05 32.46
CA TYR A 119 0.31 -29.48 32.41
C TYR A 119 1.42 -30.28 31.72
N ILE A 120 1.94 -29.80 30.59
CA ILE A 120 3.04 -30.46 29.86
C ILE A 120 4.32 -30.53 30.73
N GLU A 121 4.63 -29.47 31.46
CA GLU A 121 5.79 -29.43 32.36
C GLU A 121 5.62 -30.37 33.56
N GLU A 122 4.45 -30.40 34.18
CA GLU A 122 4.12 -31.33 35.27
C GLU A 122 4.14 -32.80 34.82
N VAL A 123 3.60 -33.10 33.64
CA VAL A 123 3.65 -34.45 33.06
C VAL A 123 5.09 -34.89 32.83
N LYS A 124 5.97 -34.01 32.32
CA LYS A 124 7.40 -34.30 32.15
C LYS A 124 8.10 -34.56 33.49
N HIS A 125 7.75 -33.79 34.53
CA HIS A 125 8.30 -33.98 35.87
C HIS A 125 7.84 -35.30 36.50
N LEU A 126 6.56 -35.65 36.43
CA LEU A 126 6.07 -36.94 36.95
C LEU A 126 6.65 -38.14 36.18
N TYR A 127 6.91 -37.98 34.88
CA TYR A 127 7.63 -38.97 34.09
C TYR A 127 9.06 -39.22 34.58
N SER A 128 9.78 -38.19 35.06
CA SER A 128 11.15 -38.35 35.56
C SER A 128 11.20 -38.90 36.99
N VAL A 129 10.18 -38.60 37.81
CA VAL A 129 10.07 -39.08 39.19
C VAL A 129 9.56 -40.54 39.28
N GLY A 130 8.89 -41.04 38.24
CA GLY A 130 8.47 -42.45 38.15
C GLY A 130 7.16 -42.79 38.89
N ASP A 131 6.35 -41.80 39.27
CA ASP A 131 5.06 -42.02 39.93
C ASP A 131 3.95 -42.34 38.90
N ALA A 132 3.77 -43.65 38.61
CA ALA A 132 2.80 -44.13 37.63
C ALA A 132 1.34 -43.80 37.97
N SER A 133 1.01 -43.66 39.26
CA SER A 133 -0.36 -43.43 39.71
C SER A 133 -0.80 -41.99 39.43
N GLN A 134 0.01 -41.02 39.85
CA GLN A 134 -0.24 -39.60 39.63
C GLN A 134 -0.17 -39.27 38.13
N LEU A 135 0.76 -39.90 37.40
CA LEU A 135 0.91 -39.73 35.96
C LEU A 135 -0.38 -40.07 35.19
N SER A 136 -1.00 -41.22 35.49
CA SER A 136 -2.24 -41.64 34.82
C SER A 136 -3.40 -40.66 35.09
N SER A 137 -3.51 -40.18 36.32
CA SER A 137 -4.54 -39.22 36.72
C SER A 137 -4.35 -37.85 36.08
N LEU A 138 -3.10 -37.37 35.96
CA LEU A 138 -2.77 -36.08 35.36
C LEU A 138 -2.97 -36.10 33.84
N LYS A 139 -2.60 -37.20 33.17
CA LYS A 139 -2.87 -37.39 31.73
C LYS A 139 -4.36 -37.30 31.43
N LYS A 140 -5.20 -37.95 32.23
CA LYS A 140 -6.66 -37.87 32.06
C LYS A 140 -7.19 -36.45 32.22
N LYS A 141 -6.73 -35.72 33.25
CA LYS A 141 -7.08 -34.31 33.44
C LYS A 141 -6.62 -33.43 32.27
N HIS A 142 -5.44 -33.72 31.72
CA HIS A 142 -4.90 -33.01 30.56
C HIS A 142 -5.73 -33.30 29.30
N GLU A 143 -6.18 -34.55 29.11
CA GLU A 143 -7.10 -34.93 28.02
C GLU A 143 -8.44 -34.18 28.11
N ASP A 144 -9.06 -34.12 29.30
CA ASP A 144 -10.29 -33.37 29.52
C ASP A 144 -10.07 -31.86 29.26
N PHE A 145 -8.94 -31.31 29.73
CA PHE A 145 -8.56 -29.92 29.52
C PHE A 145 -8.31 -29.56 28.04
N ILE A 146 -7.83 -30.51 27.24
CA ILE A 146 -7.66 -30.32 25.79
C ILE A 146 -9.01 -30.06 25.10
N GLU A 147 -10.11 -30.66 25.57
CA GLU A 147 -11.45 -30.37 25.02
C GLU A 147 -11.92 -28.96 25.39
N GLU A 148 -11.65 -28.48 26.61
CA GLU A 148 -11.89 -27.09 27.01
C GLU A 148 -11.07 -26.10 26.16
N LEU A 149 -9.79 -26.41 25.93
CA LEU A 149 -8.90 -25.61 25.08
C LEU A 149 -9.41 -25.53 23.63
N LYS A 150 -9.91 -26.64 23.07
CA LYS A 150 -10.54 -26.66 21.74
C LYS A 150 -11.78 -25.78 21.70
N SER A 151 -12.64 -25.85 22.71
CA SER A 151 -13.84 -25.00 22.80
C SER A 151 -13.49 -23.51 22.87
N ALA A 152 -12.52 -23.14 23.71
CA ALA A 152 -12.03 -21.76 23.80
C ALA A 152 -11.43 -21.26 22.47
N LYS A 153 -10.73 -22.15 21.74
CA LYS A 153 -10.18 -21.84 20.40
C LYS A 153 -11.29 -21.55 19.39
N GLU A 154 -12.36 -22.33 19.37
CA GLU A 154 -13.48 -22.08 18.45
C GLU A 154 -14.22 -20.77 18.77
N LYS A 155 -14.44 -20.44 20.05
CA LYS A 155 -15.02 -19.15 20.42
C LYS A 155 -14.16 -17.96 19.96
N LEU A 156 -12.84 -18.08 20.07
CA LEU A 156 -11.90 -17.08 19.55
C LEU A 156 -12.04 -16.93 18.02
N HIS A 157 -12.08 -18.05 17.28
CA HIS A 157 -12.27 -18.02 15.83
C HIS A 157 -13.59 -17.36 15.43
N ASP A 158 -14.69 -17.68 16.11
CA ASP A 158 -16.00 -17.07 15.86
C ASP A 158 -15.97 -15.56 16.12
N ALA A 159 -15.30 -15.12 17.19
CA ALA A 159 -15.13 -13.70 17.49
C ALA A 159 -14.29 -12.98 16.41
N GLU A 160 -13.21 -13.61 15.91
CA GLU A 160 -12.40 -13.08 14.81
C GLU A 160 -13.23 -12.90 13.54
N GLU A 161 -13.99 -13.91 13.13
CA GLU A 161 -14.82 -13.85 11.92
C GLU A 161 -15.88 -12.73 11.95
N LEU A 162 -16.39 -12.38 13.13
CA LEU A 162 -17.33 -11.27 13.32
C LEU A 162 -16.65 -9.89 13.25
N VAL A 163 -15.45 -9.75 13.81
CA VAL A 163 -14.76 -8.46 13.96
C VAL A 163 -14.07 -8.01 12.68
N LEU A 164 -13.38 -8.93 12.00
CA LEU A 164 -12.47 -8.58 10.90
C LEU A 164 -13.16 -7.86 9.72
N PRO A 165 -14.38 -8.23 9.28
CA PRO A 165 -15.07 -7.51 8.22
C PRO A 165 -15.39 -6.05 8.56
N VAL A 166 -15.56 -5.74 9.85
CA VAL A 166 -15.86 -4.39 10.32
C VAL A 166 -14.58 -3.57 10.43
N VAL A 167 -13.54 -4.13 11.06
CA VAL A 167 -12.25 -3.44 11.24
C VAL A 167 -11.58 -3.11 9.92
N LYS A 168 -11.68 -4.01 8.93
CA LYS A 168 -11.16 -3.78 7.57
C LYS A 168 -11.71 -2.50 6.93
N LYS A 169 -12.97 -2.14 7.22
CA LYS A 169 -13.65 -0.99 6.62
C LYS A 169 -13.30 0.36 7.26
N ILE A 170 -12.64 0.37 8.42
CA ILE A 170 -12.27 1.60 9.11
C ILE A 170 -11.25 2.37 8.25
N PRO A 171 -11.58 3.59 7.77
CA PRO A 171 -10.64 4.39 7.00
C PRO A 171 -9.59 5.05 7.90
N ASN A 172 -8.57 5.63 7.28
CA ASN A 172 -7.63 6.48 7.98
C ASN A 172 -8.31 7.78 8.43
N LEU A 173 -7.83 8.33 9.53
CA LEU A 173 -8.27 9.62 10.03
C LEU A 173 -7.87 10.72 9.04
N ILE A 174 -8.78 11.66 8.83
CA ILE A 174 -8.53 12.82 7.98
C ILE A 174 -7.65 13.81 8.75
N HIS A 175 -6.61 14.30 8.09
CA HIS A 175 -5.75 15.34 8.65
C HIS A 175 -6.53 16.66 8.86
N PRO A 176 -6.31 17.42 9.94
CA PRO A 176 -7.01 18.70 10.17
C PRO A 176 -6.85 19.74 9.05
N LEU A 177 -5.74 19.69 8.31
CA LEU A 177 -5.47 20.59 7.17
C LEU A 177 -6.14 20.16 5.85
N THR A 178 -6.88 19.06 5.85
CA THR A 178 -7.63 18.62 4.66
C THR A 178 -8.91 19.47 4.53
N PRO A 179 -9.10 20.18 3.40
CA PRO A 179 -10.24 21.09 3.22
C PRO A 179 -11.53 20.30 2.96
N LEU A 180 -12.69 20.84 3.34
CA LEU A 180 -13.98 20.14 3.15
C LEU A 180 -14.32 19.94 1.67
N GLN A 181 -13.95 20.91 0.84
CA GLN A 181 -14.04 20.86 -0.61
C GLN A 181 -12.63 21.01 -1.20
N SER A 182 -12.41 20.50 -2.41
CA SER A 182 -11.07 20.60 -2.99
C SER A 182 -10.82 22.06 -3.36
N ASP A 183 -9.66 22.57 -2.98
CA ASP A 183 -9.34 23.98 -3.08
C ASP A 183 -8.05 24.19 -3.90
N ILE A 184 -8.05 25.23 -4.73
CA ILE A 184 -6.88 25.62 -5.51
C ILE A 184 -6.08 26.56 -4.61
N ILE A 185 -4.96 26.07 -4.11
CA ILE A 185 -4.15 26.82 -3.15
C ILE A 185 -3.08 27.68 -3.84
N GLU A 186 -2.73 27.34 -5.08
CA GLU A 186 -1.71 28.06 -5.85
C GLU A 186 -1.94 27.87 -7.36
N GLU A 187 -1.72 28.92 -8.14
CA GLU A 187 -1.62 28.89 -9.60
C GLU A 187 -0.22 29.35 -10.00
N CYS A 188 0.49 28.51 -10.75
CA CYS A 188 1.91 28.67 -11.05
C CYS A 188 2.15 28.67 -12.57
N GLY A 189 3.28 29.24 -12.97
CA GLY A 189 3.67 29.35 -14.39
C GLY A 189 3.04 30.55 -15.10
N PRO A 190 3.25 30.67 -16.43
CA PRO A 190 2.67 31.76 -17.20
C PRO A 190 1.13 31.70 -17.14
N GLN A 191 0.47 32.86 -17.15
CA GLN A 191 -0.99 32.92 -17.29
C GLN A 191 -1.37 32.15 -18.56
N HIS A 192 -2.40 31.29 -18.51
CA HIS A 192 -2.80 30.40 -19.61
C HIS A 192 -2.46 31.01 -20.97
N THR A 193 -1.42 30.50 -21.63
CA THR A 193 -1.01 31.06 -22.91
C THR A 193 -2.17 30.83 -23.85
N ARG A 194 -2.94 31.90 -24.12
CA ARG A 194 -4.05 31.85 -25.04
C ARG A 194 -3.43 31.51 -26.38
N GLN A 195 -3.67 30.29 -26.86
CA GLN A 195 -3.23 29.94 -28.19
C GLN A 195 -4.08 30.76 -29.18
N ASP A 196 -3.41 31.40 -30.14
CA ASP A 196 -4.06 32.21 -31.19
C ASP A 196 -4.77 31.33 -32.24
N PHE A 197 -4.88 30.03 -31.99
CA PHE A 197 -5.47 29.00 -32.83
C PHE A 197 -6.22 27.97 -31.97
N ASP A 198 -7.01 27.09 -32.60
CA ASP A 198 -7.73 26.03 -31.90
C ASP A 198 -6.76 24.88 -31.55
N PRO A 199 -6.48 24.62 -30.26
CA PRO A 199 -5.51 23.61 -29.83
C PRO A 199 -5.94 22.20 -30.24
N ALA A 200 -5.06 21.50 -30.94
CA ALA A 200 -5.20 20.07 -31.20
C ALA A 200 -4.76 19.24 -29.98
N SER A 201 -5.35 18.06 -29.82
CA SER A 201 -4.94 17.11 -28.79
C SER A 201 -3.55 16.54 -29.08
N HIS A 202 -2.83 16.09 -28.05
CA HIS A 202 -1.56 15.38 -28.25
C HIS A 202 -1.71 14.16 -29.16
N VAL A 203 -2.88 13.51 -29.15
CA VAL A 203 -3.17 12.36 -30.03
C VAL A 203 -3.23 12.79 -31.50
N GLU A 204 -3.84 13.93 -31.81
CA GLU A 204 -3.92 14.46 -33.19
C GLU A 204 -2.56 14.93 -33.69
N ILE A 205 -1.82 15.67 -32.86
CA ILE A 205 -0.47 16.14 -33.17
C ILE A 205 0.45 14.95 -33.46
N CYS A 206 0.45 13.94 -32.58
CA CYS A 206 1.35 12.81 -32.69
C CYS A 206 0.95 11.80 -33.80
N LYS A 207 -0.30 11.86 -34.30
CA LYS A 207 -0.70 11.11 -35.50
C LYS A 207 0.05 11.60 -36.73
N GLN A 208 0.27 12.92 -36.86
CA GLN A 208 0.96 13.49 -38.02
C GLN A 208 2.43 13.08 -38.08
N THR A 209 3.10 13.05 -36.92
CA THR A 209 4.51 12.67 -36.78
C THR A 209 4.72 11.15 -36.63
N SER A 210 3.64 10.37 -36.48
CA SER A 210 3.69 8.94 -36.15
C SER A 210 4.50 8.62 -34.88
N SER A 211 4.62 9.59 -33.95
CA SER A 211 5.42 9.46 -32.72
C SER A 211 4.64 8.80 -31.56
N LEU A 212 3.31 8.73 -31.65
CA LEU A 212 2.44 8.02 -30.71
C LEU A 212 1.52 7.07 -31.47
N LYS A 213 1.47 5.80 -31.04
CA LYS A 213 0.51 4.82 -31.57
C LYS A 213 -0.14 4.05 -30.44
N PHE A 214 -1.47 4.03 -30.41
CA PHE A 214 -2.22 3.13 -29.52
C PHE A 214 -2.34 1.74 -30.15
N SER A 215 -2.22 0.71 -29.30
CA SER A 215 -2.47 -0.67 -29.68
C SER A 215 -3.97 -0.90 -29.87
N GLN A 216 -4.33 -1.59 -30.95
CA GLN A 216 -5.70 -2.09 -31.15
C GLN A 216 -5.93 -3.45 -30.48
N ASN A 217 -4.85 -4.08 -29.97
CA ASN A 217 -4.85 -5.48 -29.52
C ASN A 217 -4.89 -5.65 -27.99
N GLY A 218 -5.02 -4.56 -27.21
CA GLY A 218 -4.90 -4.64 -25.75
C GLY A 218 -5.46 -3.44 -25.00
N ALA A 219 -5.46 -3.54 -23.67
CA ALA A 219 -6.01 -2.57 -22.74
C ALA A 219 -5.26 -1.22 -22.79
N LYS A 220 -5.62 -0.36 -23.75
CA LYS A 220 -5.10 1.01 -23.92
C LYS A 220 -3.58 1.12 -23.88
N SER A 221 -2.90 0.11 -24.41
CA SER A 221 -1.45 0.14 -24.52
C SER A 221 -1.03 1.13 -25.61
N TYR A 222 0.10 1.81 -25.42
CA TYR A 222 0.62 2.78 -26.37
C TYR A 222 2.09 2.52 -26.66
N TYR A 223 2.57 3.10 -27.76
CA TYR A 223 3.95 3.08 -28.20
C TYR A 223 4.37 4.51 -28.48
N LEU A 224 5.47 4.95 -27.85
CA LEU A 224 6.18 6.18 -28.21
C LEU A 224 7.32 5.84 -29.17
N LYS A 225 7.60 6.75 -30.11
CA LYS A 225 8.66 6.59 -31.12
C LYS A 225 9.43 7.89 -31.32
N GLY A 226 10.73 7.73 -31.60
CA GLY A 226 11.65 8.82 -31.89
C GLY A 226 11.69 9.82 -30.74
N VAL A 227 11.43 11.08 -31.06
CA VAL A 227 11.48 12.22 -30.14
C VAL A 227 10.68 12.01 -28.85
N LEU A 228 9.54 11.32 -28.89
CA LEU A 228 8.72 11.10 -27.68
C LEU A 228 9.24 9.96 -26.80
N SER A 229 9.89 8.95 -27.38
CA SER A 229 10.54 7.91 -26.58
C SER A 229 11.81 8.44 -25.90
N GLU A 230 12.55 9.32 -26.58
CA GLU A 230 13.69 10.04 -26.00
C GLU A 230 13.24 10.99 -24.89
N LEU A 231 12.12 11.70 -25.09
CA LEU A 231 11.52 12.56 -24.07
C LEU A 231 11.09 11.79 -22.81
N GLU A 232 10.54 10.57 -22.96
CA GLU A 232 10.20 9.71 -21.81
C GLU A 232 11.45 9.43 -20.95
N LEU A 233 12.58 9.12 -21.58
CA LEU A 233 13.85 8.88 -20.89
C LEU A 233 14.43 10.18 -20.28
N ALA A 234 14.39 11.29 -21.00
CA ALA A 234 14.93 12.57 -20.52
C ALA A 234 14.20 13.09 -19.28
N ILE A 235 12.86 13.02 -19.27
CA ILE A 235 12.04 13.38 -18.10
C ILE A 235 12.39 12.46 -16.93
N GLN A 236 12.54 11.16 -17.18
CA GLN A 236 12.94 10.20 -16.15
C GLN A 236 14.28 10.61 -15.53
N THR A 237 15.31 10.80 -16.35
CA THR A 237 16.66 11.19 -15.91
C THR A 237 16.64 12.51 -15.14
N TYR A 238 15.93 13.52 -15.62
CA TYR A 238 15.82 14.82 -14.97
C TYR A 238 15.32 14.71 -13.52
N PHE A 239 14.17 14.07 -13.29
CA PHE A 239 13.62 13.92 -11.94
C PHE A 239 14.50 13.05 -11.04
N CYS A 240 15.14 12.02 -11.60
CA CYS A 240 16.04 11.14 -10.84
C CYS A 240 17.29 11.88 -10.35
N ASN A 241 17.88 12.71 -11.20
CA ASN A 241 19.04 13.53 -10.84
C ASN A 241 18.66 14.51 -9.72
N LYS A 242 17.56 15.25 -9.89
CA LYS A 242 17.06 16.20 -8.88
C LYS A 242 16.78 15.52 -7.53
N LEU A 243 16.12 14.35 -7.53
CA LEU A 243 15.83 13.61 -6.29
C LEU A 243 17.09 13.07 -5.62
N THR A 244 18.05 12.59 -6.40
CA THR A 244 19.34 12.10 -5.88
C THR A 244 20.14 13.26 -5.26
N GLU A 245 20.19 14.40 -5.94
CA GLU A 245 20.85 15.62 -5.47
C GLU A 245 20.20 16.19 -4.19
N SER A 246 18.88 16.03 -4.03
CA SER A 246 18.16 16.41 -2.81
C SER A 246 18.25 15.37 -1.68
N GLY A 247 19.01 14.29 -1.89
CA GLY A 247 19.33 13.29 -0.87
C GLY A 247 18.33 12.14 -0.74
N TYR A 248 17.44 11.93 -1.72
CA TYR A 248 16.59 10.74 -1.76
C TYR A 248 17.38 9.52 -2.25
N GLY A 249 17.22 8.39 -1.57
CA GLY A 249 17.84 7.13 -1.98
C GLY A 249 17.08 6.46 -3.13
N ALA A 250 17.76 6.15 -4.23
CA ALA A 250 17.17 5.37 -5.32
C ALA A 250 16.92 3.92 -4.90
N MET A 251 15.73 3.40 -5.24
CA MET A 251 15.35 2.00 -5.06
C MET A 251 14.86 1.40 -6.37
N SER A 252 15.24 0.15 -6.65
CA SER A 252 14.65 -0.66 -7.71
C SER A 252 13.64 -1.61 -7.07
N CYS A 253 12.36 -1.28 -7.16
CA CYS A 253 11.30 -2.05 -6.51
C CYS A 253 10.72 -3.17 -7.39
N VAL A 254 9.90 -4.03 -6.79
CA VAL A 254 9.23 -5.14 -7.48
C VAL A 254 8.01 -4.68 -8.27
N ASP A 255 7.74 -5.31 -9.42
CA ASP A 255 6.55 -5.00 -10.22
C ASP A 255 5.27 -5.70 -9.75
N PHE A 256 5.40 -6.74 -8.92
CA PHE A 256 4.26 -7.52 -8.43
C PHE A 256 4.25 -7.62 -6.91
N CYS A 257 3.04 -7.62 -6.35
CA CYS A 257 2.82 -7.71 -4.91
C CYS A 257 1.77 -8.78 -4.59
N LYS A 258 1.75 -9.27 -3.34
CA LYS A 258 0.71 -10.21 -2.89
C LYS A 258 -0.57 -9.45 -2.48
N SER A 259 -1.72 -10.12 -2.53
CA SER A 259 -3.03 -9.54 -2.19
C SER A 259 -3.06 -8.78 -0.86
N PHE A 260 -2.39 -9.30 0.19
CA PHE A 260 -2.39 -8.65 1.50
C PHE A 260 -1.82 -7.23 1.48
N LEU A 261 -0.91 -6.90 0.54
CA LEU A 261 -0.32 -5.57 0.41
C LEU A 261 -1.33 -4.56 -0.15
N LEU A 262 -2.13 -4.96 -1.15
CA LEU A 262 -3.22 -4.14 -1.67
C LEU A 262 -4.22 -3.82 -0.56
N GLU A 263 -4.58 -4.83 0.22
CA GLU A 263 -5.49 -4.65 1.35
C GLU A 263 -4.87 -3.81 2.47
N ALA A 264 -3.56 -3.88 2.69
CA ALA A 264 -2.85 -3.04 3.64
C ALA A 264 -2.88 -1.56 3.28
N VAL A 265 -2.85 -1.24 1.98
CA VAL A 265 -2.96 0.15 1.48
C VAL A 265 -4.41 0.61 1.30
N GLY A 266 -5.39 -0.24 1.63
CA GLY A 266 -6.82 0.07 1.60
C GLY A 266 -7.53 -0.24 0.28
N SER A 267 -6.87 -0.94 -0.64
CA SER A 267 -7.43 -1.39 -1.92
C SER A 267 -8.05 -2.79 -1.79
N ASP A 268 -9.07 -3.09 -2.60
CA ASP A 268 -9.66 -4.43 -2.67
C ASP A 268 -8.91 -5.31 -3.67
N PRO A 269 -8.16 -6.34 -3.23
CA PRO A 269 -7.42 -7.23 -4.13
C PRO A 269 -8.33 -8.08 -5.03
N PHE A 270 -9.63 -8.14 -4.78
CA PHE A 270 -10.57 -8.88 -5.60
C PHE A 270 -11.32 -8.00 -6.61
N SER A 271 -11.17 -6.68 -6.52
CA SER A 271 -11.81 -5.74 -7.44
C SER A 271 -11.00 -5.59 -8.72
N VAL A 272 -11.62 -5.91 -9.86
CA VAL A 272 -11.03 -5.72 -11.20
C VAL A 272 -10.78 -4.26 -11.57
N GLU A 273 -11.37 -3.32 -10.83
CA GLU A 273 -11.17 -1.87 -11.00
C GLU A 273 -9.98 -1.35 -10.21
N GLN A 274 -9.52 -2.10 -9.20
CA GLN A 274 -8.45 -1.65 -8.29
C GLN A 274 -7.18 -2.50 -8.41
N ALA A 275 -7.27 -3.71 -8.95
CA ALA A 275 -6.16 -4.65 -9.01
C ALA A 275 -6.10 -5.39 -10.35
N ILE A 276 -4.87 -5.66 -10.82
CA ILE A 276 -4.60 -6.50 -11.98
C ILE A 276 -4.03 -7.84 -11.50
N PRO A 277 -4.86 -8.90 -11.34
CA PRO A 277 -4.39 -10.18 -10.85
C PRO A 277 -3.54 -10.89 -11.92
N ILE A 278 -2.42 -11.46 -11.48
CA ILE A 278 -1.57 -12.31 -12.31
C ILE A 278 -2.05 -13.75 -12.14
N LYS A 279 -2.45 -14.38 -13.26
CA LYS A 279 -2.92 -15.78 -13.26
C LYS A 279 -1.73 -16.72 -13.03
N MET A 280 -1.48 -17.02 -11.77
CA MET A 280 -0.54 -18.05 -11.32
C MET A 280 -1.23 -18.97 -10.31
N LYS A 281 -0.58 -20.11 -10.01
CA LYS A 281 -1.06 -21.00 -8.95
C LYS A 281 -1.11 -20.21 -7.65
N VAL A 282 -2.31 -20.04 -7.10
CA VAL A 282 -2.50 -19.35 -5.82
C VAL A 282 -1.86 -20.21 -4.73
N GLU A 283 -0.79 -19.70 -4.13
CA GLU A 283 -0.18 -20.34 -2.97
C GLU A 283 -0.88 -19.84 -1.71
N ARG A 284 -1.57 -20.76 -1.02
CA ARG A 284 -2.12 -20.52 0.33
C ARG A 284 -2.94 -19.22 0.43
N GLY A 285 -3.89 -19.03 -0.49
CA GLY A 285 -4.84 -17.91 -0.48
C GLY A 285 -4.30 -16.53 -0.83
N GLN A 286 -3.03 -16.40 -1.22
CA GLN A 286 -2.43 -15.12 -1.65
C GLN A 286 -2.27 -15.11 -3.18
N MET A 287 -2.95 -14.18 -3.85
CA MET A 287 -2.76 -13.94 -5.28
C MET A 287 -1.61 -12.96 -5.49
N LEU A 288 -1.01 -12.99 -6.68
CA LEU A 288 -0.08 -11.98 -7.14
C LEU A 288 -0.82 -10.95 -7.98
N HIS A 289 -0.46 -9.68 -7.80
CA HIS A 289 -1.03 -8.54 -8.51
C HIS A 289 0.07 -7.73 -9.15
N LEU A 290 -0.18 -7.25 -10.36
CA LEU A 290 0.71 -6.36 -11.08
C LEU A 290 0.42 -4.92 -10.66
N VAL A 291 1.39 -4.29 -9.99
CA VAL A 291 1.29 -2.91 -9.45
C VAL A 291 2.34 -1.99 -10.06
N GLY A 292 3.51 -2.55 -10.38
CA GLY A 292 4.66 -1.88 -10.98
C GLY A 292 5.65 -1.31 -9.96
N GLY A 293 6.93 -1.25 -10.32
CA GLY A 293 8.01 -0.79 -9.44
C GLY A 293 7.90 0.67 -8.98
N ALA A 294 7.14 1.52 -9.67
CA ALA A 294 6.86 2.91 -9.26
C ALA A 294 5.48 3.06 -8.59
N SER A 295 5.14 2.09 -7.73
CA SER A 295 3.90 2.07 -6.94
C SER A 295 4.19 2.12 -5.44
N PHE A 296 3.22 2.58 -4.66
CA PHE A 296 3.32 2.58 -3.20
C PHE A 296 3.31 1.16 -2.63
N GLU A 297 2.58 0.25 -3.28
CA GLU A 297 2.50 -1.18 -2.97
C GLU A 297 3.86 -1.86 -3.08
N ALA A 298 4.67 -1.48 -4.06
CA ALA A 298 6.02 -2.01 -4.24
C ALA A 298 6.95 -1.59 -3.09
N PHE A 299 6.83 -0.35 -2.60
CA PHE A 299 7.49 0.07 -1.37
C PHE A 299 6.97 -0.68 -0.13
N CYS A 300 5.66 -0.86 -0.03
CA CYS A 300 5.04 -1.61 1.07
C CYS A 300 5.57 -3.05 1.19
N ALA A 301 5.89 -3.69 0.05
CA ALA A 301 6.55 -5.00 0.04
C ALA A 301 7.91 -4.99 0.77
N TYR A 302 8.69 -3.92 0.60
CA TYR A 302 9.97 -3.72 1.30
C TYR A 302 9.79 -3.40 2.79
N LEU A 303 8.76 -2.62 3.14
CA LEU A 303 8.51 -2.16 4.51
C LEU A 303 7.86 -3.21 5.44
N THR A 304 7.42 -4.34 4.90
CA THR A 304 6.69 -5.36 5.66
C THR A 304 7.59 -5.96 6.76
N ASN A 305 7.14 -5.92 8.02
CA ASN A 305 7.89 -6.32 9.22
C ASN A 305 9.25 -5.62 9.39
N MET A 306 9.43 -4.44 8.81
CA MET A 306 10.67 -3.68 8.93
C MET A 306 10.74 -2.94 10.28
N ASN A 307 11.91 -2.91 10.92
CA ASN A 307 12.21 -2.01 12.03
C ASN A 307 13.30 -1.03 11.62
N VAL A 308 12.92 0.24 11.42
CA VAL A 308 13.82 1.31 10.97
C VAL A 308 14.56 1.90 12.16
N SER A 309 15.84 2.22 11.98
CA SER A 309 16.60 2.91 13.02
C SER A 309 16.01 4.29 13.29
N LYS A 310 15.73 4.62 14.56
CA LYS A 310 15.24 5.95 14.92
C LYS A 310 16.16 7.09 14.47
N ALA A 311 17.47 6.83 14.42
CA ALA A 311 18.48 7.80 14.01
C ALA A 311 18.50 8.06 12.48
N SER A 312 17.91 7.18 11.67
CA SER A 312 17.84 7.36 10.22
C SER A 312 16.56 8.07 9.76
N LEU A 313 15.64 8.39 10.67
CA LEU A 313 14.40 9.09 10.33
C LEU A 313 14.62 10.62 10.33
N PRO A 314 14.09 11.36 9.34
CA PRO A 314 13.30 10.87 8.22
C PRO A 314 14.15 10.14 7.16
N THR A 315 13.65 9.00 6.67
CA THR A 315 14.31 8.23 5.60
C THR A 315 13.56 8.43 4.30
N ARG A 316 14.27 8.86 3.25
CA ARG A 316 13.70 9.28 1.96
C ARG A 316 14.15 8.36 0.83
N TYR A 317 13.20 7.85 0.05
CA TYR A 317 13.42 6.98 -1.08
C TYR A 317 12.64 7.41 -2.30
N PHE A 318 13.14 7.08 -3.49
CA PHE A 318 12.37 7.12 -4.72
C PHE A 318 12.59 5.87 -5.56
N SER A 319 11.60 5.51 -6.36
CA SER A 319 11.66 4.38 -7.29
C SER A 319 11.15 4.82 -8.65
N ILE A 320 11.77 4.27 -9.68
CA ILE A 320 11.44 4.52 -11.07
C ILE A 320 10.98 3.22 -11.67
N GLY A 321 9.95 3.27 -12.50
CA GLY A 321 9.45 2.08 -13.15
C GLY A 321 8.06 2.27 -13.71
N ARG A 322 7.40 1.13 -13.97
CA ARG A 322 6.01 1.14 -14.41
C ARG A 322 5.08 1.27 -13.20
N ARG A 323 3.89 1.78 -13.47
CA ARG A 323 2.71 1.71 -12.61
C ARG A 323 1.56 1.18 -13.45
N TYR A 324 0.73 0.33 -12.84
CA TYR A 324 -0.44 -0.24 -13.48
C TYR A 324 -1.71 0.24 -12.77
N ASP A 325 -2.59 0.92 -13.51
CA ASP A 325 -3.84 1.48 -13.01
C ASP A 325 -5.03 0.75 -13.65
N ALA A 326 -5.62 -0.17 -12.89
CA ALA A 326 -6.73 -1.00 -13.35
C ALA A 326 -7.99 -0.18 -13.66
N ALA A 327 -8.19 0.97 -13.00
CA ALA A 327 -9.39 1.79 -13.18
C ALA A 327 -9.46 2.40 -14.59
N ASN A 328 -8.30 2.59 -15.22
CA ASN A 328 -8.22 3.15 -16.56
C ASN A 328 -8.68 2.19 -17.67
N CYS A 329 -8.80 0.89 -17.39
CA CYS A 329 -9.29 -0.11 -18.33
C CYS A 329 -10.70 0.20 -18.84
N GLN A 330 -11.57 0.77 -17.99
CA GLN A 330 -12.98 1.01 -18.31
C GLN A 330 -13.26 2.37 -18.96
N ARG A 331 -12.29 3.30 -18.97
CA ARG A 331 -12.50 4.63 -19.55
C ARG A 331 -12.65 4.55 -21.07
N ALA A 332 -13.47 5.41 -21.67
CA ALA A 332 -13.72 5.37 -23.11
C ALA A 332 -12.60 5.98 -23.99
N THR A 333 -11.82 6.93 -23.45
CA THR A 333 -10.85 7.71 -24.24
C THR A 333 -9.52 6.98 -24.42
N PHE A 334 -8.89 7.17 -25.59
CA PHE A 334 -7.54 6.70 -25.90
C PHE A 334 -6.60 7.91 -25.99
N ASP A 335 -5.98 8.22 -24.86
CA ASP A 335 -5.06 9.34 -24.67
C ASP A 335 -3.96 8.92 -23.70
N LEU A 336 -2.89 9.72 -23.57
CA LEU A 336 -1.82 9.47 -22.59
C LEU A 336 -2.26 9.74 -21.15
N PHE A 337 -3.45 10.31 -20.94
CA PHE A 337 -3.98 10.67 -19.62
C PHE A 337 -4.66 9.49 -18.91
N THR A 338 -5.10 8.49 -19.68
CA THR A 338 -5.93 7.37 -19.18
C THR A 338 -5.38 6.01 -19.58
N VAL A 339 -4.06 5.90 -19.72
CA VAL A 339 -3.36 4.65 -20.00
C VAL A 339 -3.35 3.74 -18.77
N VAL A 340 -3.42 2.42 -18.99
CA VAL A 340 -3.37 1.42 -17.92
C VAL A 340 -1.97 1.26 -17.38
N GLN A 341 -0.95 1.30 -18.24
CA GLN A 341 0.46 1.23 -17.86
C GLN A 341 1.10 2.59 -18.10
N SER A 342 1.80 3.14 -17.10
CA SER A 342 2.54 4.39 -17.25
C SER A 342 3.92 4.28 -16.61
N SER A 343 4.91 4.98 -17.16
CA SER A 343 6.22 5.18 -16.49
C SER A 343 6.08 6.30 -15.47
N ASN A 344 6.49 6.04 -14.23
CA ASN A 344 6.36 6.98 -13.12
C ASN A 344 7.64 7.02 -12.30
N ILE A 345 7.78 8.11 -11.55
CA ILE A 345 8.69 8.19 -10.41
C ILE A 345 7.84 8.36 -9.16
N HIS A 346 8.07 7.49 -8.18
CA HIS A 346 7.32 7.43 -6.94
C HIS A 346 8.24 7.67 -5.76
N CYS A 347 7.88 8.58 -4.86
CA CYS A 347 8.65 8.93 -3.67
C CYS A 347 8.01 8.35 -2.41
N LEU A 348 8.84 8.00 -1.43
CA LEU A 348 8.43 7.56 -0.10
C LEU A 348 9.32 8.22 0.94
N THR A 349 8.71 8.78 1.98
CA THR A 349 9.40 9.24 3.18
C THR A 349 8.80 8.58 4.42
N LEU A 350 9.67 7.99 5.24
CA LEU A 350 9.31 7.43 6.54
C LEU A 350 9.64 8.43 7.64
N CYS A 351 8.67 8.70 8.50
CA CYS A 351 8.75 9.69 9.57
C CYS A 351 8.50 9.05 10.94
N LYS A 352 9.02 9.68 11.99
CA LYS A 352 8.88 9.19 13.38
C LYS A 352 7.49 9.49 13.99
N ASP A 353 6.89 10.61 13.61
CA ASP A 353 5.66 11.16 14.21
C ASP A 353 4.93 12.07 13.21
N SER A 354 3.76 12.57 13.61
CA SER A 354 2.90 13.42 12.77
C SER A 354 3.53 14.76 12.45
N GLN A 355 4.33 15.34 13.35
CA GLN A 355 4.99 16.61 13.07
C GLN A 355 6.05 16.47 11.98
N SER A 356 6.89 15.43 12.10
CA SER A 356 7.86 15.09 11.06
C SER A 356 7.16 14.75 9.73
N GLU A 357 5.98 14.11 9.76
CA GLU A 357 5.18 13.88 8.55
C GLU A 357 4.70 15.18 7.91
N ASP A 358 4.28 16.17 8.70
CA ASP A 358 3.88 17.50 8.22
C ASP A 358 5.01 18.23 7.52
N GLU A 359 6.18 18.27 8.14
CA GLU A 359 7.38 18.91 7.59
C GLU A 359 7.81 18.23 6.28
N GLU A 360 7.86 16.90 6.24
CA GLU A 360 8.25 16.15 5.03
C GLU A 360 7.22 16.20 3.91
N PHE A 361 5.93 16.27 4.24
CA PHE A 361 4.86 16.39 3.26
C PHE A 361 4.95 17.71 2.49
N GLU A 362 5.13 18.82 3.22
CA GLU A 362 5.29 20.13 2.60
C GLU A 362 6.63 20.22 1.85
N ALA A 363 7.73 19.79 2.47
CA ALA A 363 9.05 19.83 1.82
C ALA A 363 9.12 19.02 0.51
N LEU A 364 8.56 17.81 0.48
CA LEU A 364 8.49 17.01 -0.75
C LEU A 364 7.58 17.68 -1.79
N PHE A 365 6.45 18.24 -1.38
CA PHE A 365 5.53 18.88 -2.32
C PHE A 365 6.13 20.14 -2.94
N ASP A 366 6.78 20.99 -2.15
CA ASP A 366 7.46 22.20 -2.60
C ASP A 366 8.61 21.86 -3.54
N PHE A 367 9.40 20.83 -3.21
CA PHE A 367 10.47 20.32 -4.08
C PHE A 367 9.93 19.86 -5.44
N ILE A 368 8.85 19.08 -5.46
CA ILE A 368 8.24 18.62 -6.70
C ILE A 368 7.68 19.81 -7.50
N SER A 369 6.99 20.74 -6.85
CA SER A 369 6.45 21.95 -7.50
C SER A 369 7.55 22.79 -8.16
N ALA A 370 8.68 22.98 -7.47
CA ALA A 370 9.85 23.65 -8.04
C ALA A 370 10.44 22.91 -9.26
N CYS A 371 10.38 21.58 -9.30
CA CYS A 371 10.78 20.81 -10.48
C CYS A 371 9.86 21.09 -11.69
N TYR A 372 8.58 21.37 -11.46
CA TYR A 372 7.59 21.69 -12.51
C TYR A 372 7.74 23.12 -13.03
N ASP A 373 8.25 24.05 -12.23
CA ASP A 373 8.57 25.42 -12.68
C ASP A 373 9.61 25.44 -13.82
N ASP A 374 10.49 24.45 -13.89
CA ASP A 374 11.50 24.32 -14.95
C ASP A 374 10.86 24.02 -16.32
N PHE A 375 9.66 23.42 -16.37
CA PHE A 375 8.98 23.08 -17.63
C PHE A 375 8.28 24.29 -18.29
N LYS A 376 8.10 25.40 -17.55
CA LYS A 376 7.44 26.63 -18.05
C LYS A 376 6.02 26.42 -18.59
N ILE A 377 5.31 25.42 -18.07
CA ILE A 377 3.90 25.14 -18.40
C ILE A 377 3.01 25.63 -17.25
N PRO A 378 1.85 26.26 -17.52
CA PRO A 378 0.90 26.62 -16.47
C PRO A 378 0.42 25.39 -15.70
N PHE A 379 0.53 25.45 -14.37
CA PHE A 379 0.01 24.41 -13.49
C PHE A 379 -0.66 25.02 -12.27
N ARG A 380 -1.40 24.22 -11.53
CA ARG A 380 -2.01 24.62 -10.26
C ARG A 380 -1.82 23.54 -9.22
N VAL A 381 -1.85 23.96 -7.97
CA VAL A 381 -1.82 23.09 -6.81
C VAL A 381 -3.22 22.98 -6.24
N VAL A 382 -3.69 21.73 -6.07
CA VAL A 382 -5.01 21.43 -5.53
C VAL A 382 -4.87 20.63 -4.23
N ASN A 383 -5.41 21.17 -3.15
CA ASN A 383 -5.58 20.44 -1.90
C ASN A 383 -6.88 19.63 -1.96
N CYS A 384 -6.79 18.31 -1.78
CA CYS A 384 -7.91 17.40 -2.04
C CYS A 384 -8.90 17.36 -0.88
N SER A 385 -10.21 17.38 -1.21
CA SER A 385 -11.25 17.07 -0.24
C SER A 385 -11.22 15.60 0.24
N PRO A 386 -11.80 15.28 1.40
CA PRO A 386 -11.93 13.92 1.92
C PRO A 386 -12.53 12.91 0.95
N ARG A 387 -13.52 13.31 0.15
CA ARG A 387 -14.17 12.44 -0.86
C ARG A 387 -13.22 11.98 -1.95
N ASN A 388 -12.13 12.72 -2.15
CA ASN A 388 -11.12 12.49 -3.18
C ASN A 388 -9.86 11.78 -2.63
N LEU A 389 -9.88 11.39 -1.35
CA LEU A 389 -8.80 10.65 -0.70
C LEU A 389 -9.08 9.15 -0.72
N ASN A 390 -8.03 8.36 -0.98
CA ASN A 390 -8.07 6.91 -0.81
C ASN A 390 -8.22 6.57 0.68
N VAL A 391 -8.75 5.38 0.97
CA VAL A 391 -9.09 4.93 2.34
C VAL A 391 -7.94 5.09 3.33
N ALA A 392 -6.70 4.88 2.89
CA ALA A 392 -5.51 4.94 3.72
C ALA A 392 -4.85 6.33 3.83
N GLU A 393 -5.29 7.34 3.07
CA GLU A 393 -4.66 8.66 3.03
C GLU A 393 -5.30 9.60 4.06
N SER A 394 -4.51 10.33 4.85
CA SER A 394 -5.02 11.35 5.76
C SER A 394 -5.23 12.70 5.07
N ARG A 395 -4.37 13.03 4.10
CA ARG A 395 -4.42 14.21 3.23
C ARG A 395 -3.75 13.94 1.89
N ARG A 396 -4.05 14.74 0.87
CA ARG A 396 -3.40 14.69 -0.44
C ARG A 396 -3.36 16.08 -1.09
N LYS A 397 -2.21 16.47 -1.62
CA LYS A 397 -2.07 17.57 -2.58
C LYS A 397 -1.80 16.99 -3.96
N ARG A 398 -2.32 17.62 -5.01
CA ARG A 398 -2.03 17.25 -6.40
C ARG A 398 -1.52 18.47 -7.16
N LEU A 399 -0.66 18.20 -8.13
CA LEU A 399 -0.23 19.15 -9.12
C LEU A 399 -0.94 18.82 -10.42
N GLU A 400 -1.64 19.80 -10.97
CA GLU A 400 -2.41 19.65 -12.21
C GLU A 400 -1.89 20.63 -13.27
N ILE A 401 -1.62 20.12 -14.47
CA ILE A 401 -1.15 20.92 -15.61
C ILE A 401 -2.32 21.25 -16.54
N TRP A 402 -2.34 22.46 -17.09
CA TRP A 402 -3.35 22.86 -18.07
C TRP A 402 -3.20 22.08 -19.39
N SER A 403 -4.29 21.44 -19.85
CA SER A 403 -4.42 20.85 -21.19
C SER A 403 -5.25 21.80 -22.07
N PRO A 404 -4.65 22.49 -23.05
CA PRO A 404 -5.37 23.44 -23.89
C PRO A 404 -6.40 22.76 -24.80
N ALA A 405 -6.14 21.54 -25.27
CA ALA A 405 -7.06 20.80 -26.13
C ALA A 405 -8.34 20.39 -25.39
N SER A 406 -8.20 19.88 -24.16
CA SER A 406 -9.34 19.48 -23.33
C SER A 406 -9.97 20.63 -22.55
N ARG A 407 -9.27 21.78 -22.46
CA ARG A 407 -9.62 22.95 -21.64
C ARG A 407 -9.85 22.60 -20.18
N MET A 408 -9.02 21.68 -19.67
CA MET A 408 -9.07 21.18 -18.31
C MET A 408 -7.67 21.06 -17.72
N TYR A 409 -7.59 21.06 -16.40
CA TYR A 409 -6.37 20.72 -15.67
C TYR A 409 -6.27 19.21 -15.48
N ILE A 410 -5.10 18.65 -15.75
CA ILE A 410 -4.81 17.21 -15.71
C ILE A 410 -3.80 16.93 -14.58
N SER A 411 -4.16 16.07 -13.64
CA SER A 411 -3.28 15.67 -12.54
C SER A 411 -2.07 14.90 -13.06
N VAL A 412 -0.88 15.43 -12.82
CA VAL A 412 0.40 14.83 -13.26
C VAL A 412 1.23 14.29 -12.10
N ALA A 413 1.07 14.87 -10.91
CA ALA A 413 1.74 14.46 -9.68
C ALA A 413 0.79 14.57 -8.48
N HIS A 414 1.07 13.82 -7.43
CA HIS A 414 0.36 13.92 -6.16
C HIS A 414 1.22 13.43 -5.01
N ILE A 415 1.08 14.07 -3.85
CA ILE A 415 1.71 13.67 -2.59
C ILE A 415 0.60 13.46 -1.55
N SER A 416 0.72 12.37 -0.80
CA SER A 416 -0.24 11.91 0.19
C SER A 416 0.43 11.65 1.53
N GLY A 417 -0.18 12.15 2.60
CA GLY A 417 0.13 11.73 3.97
C GLY A 417 -0.73 10.52 4.33
N ARG A 418 -0.18 9.57 5.08
CA ARG A 418 -0.88 8.34 5.49
C ARG A 418 -0.82 8.08 6.99
N GLY A 419 -0.17 8.94 7.76
CA GLY A 419 0.08 8.68 9.18
C GLY A 419 0.68 7.30 9.38
N ASN A 420 0.25 6.63 10.45
CA ASN A 420 0.65 5.26 10.76
C ASN A 420 -0.36 4.18 10.30
N PHE A 421 -1.28 4.51 9.39
CA PHE A 421 -2.35 3.58 8.99
C PHE A 421 -1.82 2.32 8.28
N VAL A 422 -0.89 2.52 7.34
CA VAL A 422 -0.29 1.43 6.56
C VAL A 422 0.80 0.74 7.37
N SER A 423 1.60 1.49 8.12
CA SER A 423 2.65 0.93 8.98
C SER A 423 2.10 0.00 10.06
N LYS A 424 0.96 0.31 10.69
CA LYS A 424 0.28 -0.60 11.64
C LYS A 424 -0.21 -1.90 10.98
N ARG A 425 -0.59 -1.85 9.69
CA ARG A 425 -1.06 -3.02 8.93
C ARG A 425 0.08 -3.91 8.47
N LEU A 426 1.22 -3.31 8.12
CA LEU A 426 2.43 -3.99 7.64
C LEU A 426 3.46 -4.28 8.74
N HIS A 427 3.17 -3.88 9.98
CA HIS A 427 4.11 -3.93 11.09
C HIS A 427 5.44 -3.23 10.78
N SER A 428 5.37 -2.08 10.11
CA SER A 428 6.54 -1.22 9.83
C SER A 428 6.78 -0.31 11.03
N THR A 429 7.85 -0.57 11.75
CA THR A 429 8.16 0.04 13.05
C THR A 429 9.45 0.84 12.98
N TYR A 430 9.69 1.66 14.00
CA TYR A 430 11.01 2.21 14.26
C TYR A 430 11.42 2.03 15.72
N GLY A 431 12.72 2.05 15.97
CA GLY A 431 13.27 1.98 17.32
C GLY A 431 14.78 1.81 17.34
N VAL A 432 15.28 1.27 18.45
CA VAL A 432 16.69 0.94 18.67
C VAL A 432 16.80 -0.57 18.85
N ASP A 433 17.65 -1.20 18.06
CA ASP A 433 17.87 -2.65 18.03
C ASP A 433 16.57 -3.46 17.78
N HIS A 434 16.10 -4.19 18.79
CA HIS A 434 14.88 -5.00 18.74
C HIS A 434 13.73 -4.40 19.54
N ASN A 435 13.91 -3.20 20.08
CA ASN A 435 12.83 -2.48 20.73
C ASN A 435 12.03 -1.70 19.67
N VAL A 436 10.72 -1.72 19.83
CA VAL A 436 9.77 -0.96 19.01
C VAL A 436 9.39 0.29 19.81
N ASP A 437 9.83 1.45 19.32
CA ASP A 437 9.45 2.75 19.89
C ASP A 437 8.08 3.19 19.35
N GLY A 438 7.79 2.88 18.09
CA GLY A 438 6.55 3.28 17.44
C GLY A 438 6.38 2.73 16.02
N TYR A 439 5.32 3.19 15.36
CA TYR A 439 5.01 2.87 13.96
C TYR A 439 5.37 4.06 13.09
N CYS A 440 5.99 3.80 11.94
CA CYS A 440 6.40 4.87 11.04
C CYS A 440 5.17 5.64 10.52
N HIS A 441 5.28 6.95 10.48
CA HIS A 441 4.41 7.78 9.65
C HIS A 441 4.92 7.76 8.20
N MET A 442 4.05 7.89 7.22
CA MET A 442 4.43 7.77 5.80
C MET A 442 3.92 8.95 4.98
N VAL A 443 4.83 9.56 4.22
CA VAL A 443 4.52 10.46 3.11
C VAL A 443 4.91 9.75 1.82
N GLU A 444 4.01 9.65 0.87
CA GLU A 444 4.27 8.99 -0.42
C GLU A 444 3.63 9.77 -1.56
N GLY A 445 4.08 9.53 -2.78
CA GLY A 445 3.42 10.13 -3.92
C GLY A 445 4.09 9.89 -5.25
N VAL A 446 3.33 10.10 -6.31
CA VAL A 446 3.86 10.13 -7.67
C VAL A 446 4.45 11.52 -7.91
N ALA A 447 5.77 11.58 -8.03
CA ALA A 447 6.52 12.78 -8.37
C ALA A 447 6.25 13.23 -9.81
N VAL A 448 6.12 12.26 -10.73
CA VAL A 448 5.74 12.50 -12.12
C VAL A 448 5.11 11.27 -12.75
N ASN A 449 3.97 11.45 -13.42
CA ASN A 449 3.44 10.53 -14.41
C ASN A 449 3.91 10.96 -15.80
N ILE A 450 4.90 10.24 -16.34
CA ILE A 450 5.68 10.68 -17.50
C ILE A 450 4.79 10.76 -18.76
N PRO A 451 3.95 9.75 -19.10
CA PRO A 451 3.03 9.85 -20.23
C PRO A 451 2.08 11.06 -20.16
N VAL A 452 1.53 11.34 -18.98
CA VAL A 452 0.65 12.50 -18.76
C VAL A 452 1.41 13.80 -19.02
N LEU A 453 2.63 13.91 -18.48
CA LEU A 453 3.48 15.08 -18.69
C LEU A 453 3.84 15.26 -20.17
N ILE A 454 4.18 14.19 -20.88
CA ILE A 454 4.43 14.23 -22.33
C ILE A 454 3.20 14.76 -23.08
N GLY A 455 2.00 14.26 -22.78
CA GLY A 455 0.77 14.75 -23.39
C GLY A 455 0.57 16.25 -23.15
N CYS A 456 0.82 16.72 -21.93
CA CYS A 456 0.73 18.15 -21.60
C CYS A 456 1.79 19.00 -22.30
N ILE A 457 3.05 18.53 -22.37
CA ILE A 457 4.14 19.21 -23.10
C ILE A 457 3.77 19.36 -24.58
N VAL A 458 3.32 18.28 -25.22
CA VAL A 458 2.94 18.30 -26.64
C VAL A 458 1.82 19.29 -26.90
N GLU A 459 0.80 19.33 -26.04
CA GLU A 459 -0.34 20.24 -26.23
C GLU A 459 0.00 21.71 -25.96
N ASN A 460 0.83 22.00 -24.95
CA ASN A 460 1.15 23.38 -24.59
C ASN A 460 2.16 24.03 -25.56
N PHE A 461 3.08 23.24 -26.11
CA PHE A 461 4.12 23.72 -27.04
C PHE A 461 3.81 23.39 -28.51
N GLN A 462 2.55 23.10 -28.84
CA GLN A 462 2.13 22.89 -30.22
C GLN A 462 2.20 24.18 -31.05
N LYS A 463 2.42 24.02 -32.36
CA LYS A 463 2.39 25.12 -33.34
C LYS A 463 1.03 25.17 -34.06
N PRO A 464 0.67 26.30 -34.71
CA PRO A 464 -0.61 26.43 -35.42
C PRO A 464 -0.86 25.38 -36.52
N ASN A 465 0.21 24.82 -37.09
CA ASN A 465 0.15 23.74 -38.07
C ASN A 465 0.03 22.34 -37.43
N GLN A 466 -0.33 22.26 -36.14
CA GLN A 466 -0.50 21.01 -35.37
C GLN A 466 0.77 20.16 -35.30
N THR A 467 1.94 20.78 -35.33
CA THR A 467 3.22 20.10 -35.12
C THR A 467 3.81 20.45 -33.76
N PHE A 468 4.69 19.57 -33.28
CA PHE A 468 5.49 19.77 -32.08
C PHE A 468 6.97 19.83 -32.45
N GLN A 469 7.67 20.82 -31.91
CA GLN A 469 9.13 20.90 -31.93
C GLN A 469 9.57 21.17 -30.49
N PHE A 470 10.72 20.63 -30.09
CA PHE A 470 11.29 20.93 -28.79
C PHE A 470 11.42 22.45 -28.61
N PRO A 471 10.74 23.02 -27.60
CA PRO A 471 10.83 24.45 -27.30
C PRO A 471 12.15 24.72 -26.57
N HIS A 472 12.69 25.94 -26.72
CA HIS A 472 13.94 26.35 -26.07
C HIS A 472 13.86 26.24 -24.54
N GLU A 473 12.66 26.43 -23.99
CA GLU A 473 12.33 26.25 -22.58
C GLU A 473 12.67 24.83 -22.07
N LEU A 474 12.68 23.83 -22.95
CA LEU A 474 12.98 22.44 -22.65
C LEU A 474 14.35 21.98 -23.17
N ASP A 475 15.25 22.90 -23.55
CA ASP A 475 16.62 22.57 -24.00
C ASP A 475 17.42 21.80 -22.95
N PHE A 476 17.06 21.92 -21.66
CA PHE A 476 17.65 21.10 -20.61
C PHE A 476 17.31 19.61 -20.75
N LEU A 477 16.12 19.27 -21.25
CA LEU A 477 15.74 17.90 -21.56
C LEU A 477 16.41 17.43 -22.85
N GLN A 478 16.54 18.31 -23.85
CA GLN A 478 17.23 17.96 -25.09
C GLN A 478 18.71 17.62 -24.83
N ARG A 479 19.40 18.37 -23.98
CA ARG A 479 20.78 18.03 -23.57
C ARG A 479 20.89 16.65 -22.94
N LEU A 480 19.90 16.23 -22.15
CA LEU A 480 19.84 14.88 -21.57
C LEU A 480 19.52 13.77 -22.60
N ILE A 481 19.04 14.13 -23.78
CA ILE A 481 18.85 13.18 -24.90
C ILE A 481 20.17 13.02 -25.68
N GLU A 482 20.97 14.09 -25.75
CA GLU A 482 22.24 14.15 -26.49
C GLU A 482 23.42 13.56 -25.70
N ASP A 483 23.43 13.74 -24.38
CA ASP A 483 24.40 13.15 -23.42
C ASP A 483 24.11 11.68 -23.12
#